data_AF-A0A1A8KUI1-F1
#
_entry.id   AF-A0A1A8KUI1-F1
#
_cell.length_a   1.000
_cell.length_b   1.000
_cell.length_c   1.000
_cell.angle_alpha   90.00
_cell.angle_beta   90.00
_cell.angle_gamma   90.00
#
_symmetry.space_group_name_H-M   'P 1'
#
loop_
_entity.id
_entity.type
_entity.pdbx_description
1 polymer ?
#
loop_
_entity_poly.entity_id
_entity_poly.type
_entity_poly.pdbx_seq_one_letter_code
_entity_poly.pdbx_strand_id
1 'polypeptide(L)'
;FAPEYGAGEDDYSIDIFSFGICALEMAVLEIQANGDIAVSKEAIVNAGQSLEDPLMREFTQSCLRHDPKHRPTAHDLLFHRVLFEVHSLKLLAAHCLINNQYLLPENCVEEKTKSFDPNAVMAEIKHDNRPGVQLKYSHVSPLELDKFLEDVKNGIYPLMNFASSRPHPVPRALSLSQEQVETVKTPTPEPQETETRKVVQMHCSLESNEDGTKTHLSLFLKMDDKLHKQLSCDILPTDTPKDLAGELVHYAFINEDDSERVAGFLEDAINRHRVQALASESTQ
;
A
#
# COMPACT_ATOMS: atom_id res chain seq x y z
N PHE A 1 8.68 -10.79 25.85
CA PHE A 1 7.50 -10.38 26.64
C PHE A 1 7.87 -9.25 27.60
N ALA A 2 6.90 -8.43 28.00
CA ALA A 2 7.10 -7.39 29.00
C ALA A 2 7.53 -7.98 30.36
N PRO A 3 8.32 -7.26 31.18
CA PRO A 3 8.81 -7.77 32.47
C PRO A 3 7.72 -8.20 33.45
N GLU A 4 6.56 -7.56 33.39
CA GLU A 4 5.40 -7.83 34.25
C GLU A 4 4.41 -8.86 33.69
N TYR A 5 4.66 -9.35 32.47
CA TYR A 5 3.76 -10.30 31.80
C TYR A 5 3.57 -11.57 32.65
N GLY A 6 2.31 -11.92 32.96
CA GLY A 6 1.97 -13.06 33.81
C GLY A 6 2.13 -12.85 35.32
N ALA A 7 2.46 -11.64 35.79
CA ALA A 7 2.59 -11.31 37.22
C ALA A 7 1.31 -10.74 37.86
N GLY A 8 0.24 -10.52 37.09
CA GLY A 8 -1.02 -9.91 37.55
C GLY A 8 -2.08 -9.85 36.45
N GLU A 9 -3.04 -8.93 36.56
CA GLU A 9 -3.96 -8.62 35.45
C GLU A 9 -3.18 -7.96 34.31
N ASP A 10 -3.44 -8.42 33.09
CA ASP A 10 -2.81 -7.86 31.90
C ASP A 10 -3.30 -6.43 31.68
N ASP A 11 -2.38 -5.47 31.74
CA ASP A 11 -2.62 -4.05 31.46
C ASP A 11 -2.10 -3.72 30.05
N TYR A 12 -2.70 -2.72 29.40
CA TYR A 12 -2.36 -2.27 28.05
C TYR A 12 -0.89 -1.83 27.93
N SER A 13 -0.23 -1.52 29.05
CA SER A 13 1.20 -1.23 29.10
C SER A 13 2.09 -2.38 28.59
N ILE A 14 1.60 -3.63 28.65
CA ILE A 14 2.28 -4.82 28.11
C ILE A 14 2.35 -4.75 26.58
N ASP A 15 1.27 -4.32 25.93
CA ASP A 15 1.22 -4.14 24.48
C ASP A 15 2.14 -3.00 24.05
N ILE A 16 2.22 -1.92 24.83
CA ILE A 16 3.17 -0.82 24.59
C ILE A 16 4.62 -1.30 24.62
N PHE A 17 4.97 -2.17 25.56
CA PHE A 17 6.31 -2.74 25.62
C PHE A 17 6.58 -3.65 24.41
N SER A 18 5.64 -4.52 24.06
CA SER A 18 5.74 -5.41 22.91
C SER A 18 5.89 -4.61 21.60
N PHE A 19 5.11 -3.55 21.45
CA PHE A 19 5.23 -2.60 20.35
C PHE A 19 6.60 -1.91 20.31
N GLY A 20 7.15 -1.52 21.46
CA GLY A 20 8.51 -0.99 21.57
C GLY A 20 9.59 -1.97 21.11
N ILE A 21 9.43 -3.26 21.41
CA ILE A 21 10.34 -4.32 20.93
C ILE A 21 10.25 -4.48 19.41
N CYS A 22 9.03 -4.54 18.86
CA CYS A 22 8.84 -4.63 17.41
C CYS A 22 9.40 -3.40 16.68
N ALA A 23 9.17 -2.19 17.20
CA ALA A 23 9.73 -0.97 16.63
C ALA A 23 11.25 -0.95 16.69
N LEU A 24 11.85 -1.47 17.77
CA LEU A 24 13.30 -1.58 17.91
C LEU A 24 13.89 -2.60 16.92
N GLU A 25 13.25 -3.75 16.74
CA GLU A 25 13.64 -4.78 15.78
C GLU A 25 13.52 -4.29 14.33
N MET A 26 12.47 -3.54 14.00
CA MET A 26 12.34 -2.93 12.66
C MET A 26 13.44 -1.89 12.40
N ALA A 27 13.88 -1.19 13.45
CA ALA A 27 14.90 -0.13 13.34
C ALA A 27 16.34 -0.67 13.42
N VAL A 28 16.55 -1.81 14.08
CA VAL A 28 17.85 -2.49 14.22
C VAL A 28 17.71 -3.86 13.56
N LEU A 29 18.31 -4.00 12.37
CA LEU A 29 18.20 -5.18 11.48
C LEU A 29 18.38 -6.55 12.14
N GLU A 30 18.93 -6.63 13.36
CA GLU A 30 18.79 -7.78 14.27
C GLU A 30 19.22 -7.37 15.69
N ILE A 31 18.41 -7.69 16.71
CA ILE A 31 18.86 -7.61 18.11
C ILE A 31 19.68 -8.87 18.39
N GLN A 32 20.99 -8.72 18.54
CA GLN A 32 21.89 -9.86 18.79
C GLN A 32 21.54 -10.53 20.12
N ALA A 33 20.87 -11.69 20.05
CA ALA A 33 20.89 -12.65 21.13
C ALA A 33 22.26 -13.33 21.08
N ASN A 34 23.01 -13.34 22.18
CA ASN A 34 24.37 -13.89 22.26
C ASN A 34 24.41 -15.43 22.14
N GLY A 35 23.69 -16.02 21.17
CA GLY A 35 23.49 -17.46 21.03
C GLY A 35 22.39 -18.04 21.94
N ASP A 36 21.70 -17.19 22.70
CA ASP A 36 20.60 -17.59 23.59
C ASP A 36 19.26 -17.63 22.87
N ILE A 37 18.37 -18.50 23.34
CA ILE A 37 16.97 -18.62 22.85
C ILE A 37 16.17 -17.34 23.18
N ALA A 38 16.62 -16.55 24.17
CA ALA A 38 15.96 -15.33 24.60
C ALA A 38 16.88 -14.13 24.49
N VAL A 39 16.32 -12.99 24.06
CA VAL A 39 17.01 -11.71 24.01
C VAL A 39 17.21 -11.17 25.43
N SER A 40 18.45 -10.86 25.81
CA SER A 40 18.76 -10.30 27.13
C SER A 40 18.34 -8.83 27.26
N LYS A 41 18.15 -8.37 28.50
CA LYS A 41 17.82 -6.97 28.78
C LYS A 41 18.94 -6.03 28.30
N GLU A 42 20.19 -6.46 28.44
CA GLU A 42 21.36 -5.71 28.00
C GLU A 42 21.38 -5.60 26.46
N ALA A 43 21.02 -6.66 25.74
CA ALA A 43 20.93 -6.63 24.27
C ALA A 43 19.88 -5.61 23.79
N ILE A 44 18.71 -5.58 24.44
CA ILE A 44 17.65 -4.59 24.15
C ILE A 44 18.15 -3.16 24.41
N VAL A 45 18.81 -2.92 25.55
CA VAL A 45 19.34 -1.59 25.90
C VAL A 45 20.41 -1.15 24.91
N ASN A 46 21.33 -2.04 24.54
CA ASN A 46 22.40 -1.74 23.60
C ASN A 46 21.84 -1.44 22.20
N ALA A 47 20.88 -2.24 21.71
CA ALA A 47 20.19 -2.00 20.44
C ALA A 47 19.47 -0.64 20.45
N GLY A 48 18.78 -0.30 21.55
CA GLY A 48 18.14 1.01 21.70
C GLY A 48 19.14 2.17 21.68
N GLN A 49 20.35 1.98 22.23
CA GLN A 49 21.41 3.00 22.21
C GLN A 49 22.07 3.15 20.83
N SER A 50 22.12 2.10 20.02
CA SER A 50 22.73 2.14 18.68
C SER A 50 21.88 2.86 17.62
N LEU A 51 20.62 3.20 17.93
CA LEU A 51 19.76 3.95 17.01
C LEU A 51 20.35 5.33 16.67
N GLU A 52 20.51 5.58 15.37
CA GLU A 52 21.05 6.84 14.84
C GLU A 52 20.06 7.99 14.98
N ASP A 53 18.78 7.76 14.67
CA ASP A 53 17.72 8.76 14.79
C ASP A 53 17.38 9.03 16.27
N PRO A 54 17.61 10.26 16.78
CA PRO A 54 17.27 10.62 18.15
C PRO A 54 15.79 10.45 18.50
N LEU A 55 14.89 10.65 17.52
CA LEU A 55 13.44 10.51 17.76
C LEU A 55 13.04 9.04 17.89
N MET A 56 13.54 8.17 17.00
CA MET A 56 13.34 6.73 17.09
C MET A 56 13.92 6.16 18.40
N ARG A 57 15.08 6.67 18.83
CA ARG A 57 15.70 6.30 20.10
C ARG A 57 14.86 6.70 21.31
N GLU A 58 14.35 7.94 21.34
CA GLU A 58 13.46 8.40 22.42
C GLU A 58 12.19 7.53 22.48
N PHE A 59 11.56 7.30 21.32
CA PHE A 59 10.34 6.52 21.20
C PHE A 59 10.50 5.10 21.74
N THR A 60 11.49 4.35 21.26
CA THR A 60 11.75 2.97 21.71
C THR A 60 12.07 2.93 23.19
N GLN A 61 12.91 3.84 23.70
CA GLN A 61 13.24 3.92 25.12
C GLN A 61 12.03 4.23 26.00
N SER A 62 11.08 5.04 25.51
CA SER A 62 9.85 5.35 26.24
C SER A 62 8.93 4.13 26.37
N CYS A 63 8.78 3.33 25.31
CA CYS A 63 8.00 2.10 25.30
C CYS A 63 8.64 0.99 26.15
N LEU A 64 9.97 0.90 26.15
CA LEU A 64 10.74 -0.18 26.79
C LEU A 64 11.09 0.09 28.26
N ARG A 65 10.43 1.07 28.91
CA ARG A 65 10.63 1.32 30.33
C ARG A 65 10.25 0.11 31.17
N HIS A 66 11.07 -0.21 32.17
CA HIS A 66 10.82 -1.34 33.04
C HIS A 66 9.53 -1.18 33.86
N ASP A 67 9.31 0.00 34.43
CA ASP A 67 8.08 0.30 35.17
C ASP A 67 6.93 0.61 34.20
N PRO A 68 5.83 -0.18 34.22
CA PRO A 68 4.71 -0.01 33.31
C PRO A 68 4.06 1.37 33.39
N LYS A 69 4.04 1.98 34.58
CA LYS A 69 3.39 3.28 34.82
C LYS A 69 4.09 4.46 34.15
N HIS A 70 5.34 4.26 33.72
CA HIS A 70 6.12 5.28 33.04
C HIS A 70 6.09 5.13 31.52
N ARG A 71 5.48 4.06 31.00
CA ARG A 71 5.30 3.89 29.55
C ARG A 71 4.20 4.83 29.06
N PRO A 72 4.33 5.39 27.85
CA PRO A 72 3.29 6.21 27.24
C PRO A 72 2.04 5.37 26.95
N THR A 73 0.88 6.01 26.85
CA THR A 73 -0.33 5.34 26.35
C THR A 73 -0.27 5.19 24.83
N ALA A 74 -1.10 4.31 24.27
CA ALA A 74 -1.23 4.20 22.81
C ALA A 74 -1.63 5.53 22.16
N HIS A 75 -2.50 6.28 22.82
CA HIS A 75 -2.88 7.63 22.39
C HIS A 75 -1.66 8.57 22.34
N ASP A 76 -0.82 8.58 23.38
CA ASP A 76 0.39 9.42 23.39
C ASP A 76 1.35 9.04 22.26
N LEU A 77 1.50 7.74 21.98
CA LEU A 77 2.36 7.25 20.89
C LEU A 77 1.87 7.70 19.52
N LEU A 78 0.56 7.73 19.25
CA LEU A 78 0.00 8.20 17.98
C LEU A 78 0.38 9.65 17.66
N PHE A 79 0.65 10.47 18.68
CA PHE A 79 1.11 11.85 18.53
C PHE A 79 2.63 12.01 18.70
N HIS A 80 3.36 10.92 18.93
CA HIS A 80 4.82 10.95 18.95
C HIS A 80 5.34 11.24 17.54
N ARG A 81 6.34 12.11 17.40
CA ARG A 81 6.85 12.61 16.10
C ARG A 81 7.33 11.53 15.11
N VAL A 82 7.60 10.32 15.60
CA VAL A 82 7.99 9.15 14.81
C VAL A 82 6.78 8.55 14.08
N LEU A 83 5.61 8.50 14.74
CA LEU A 83 4.37 7.98 14.17
C LEU A 83 3.50 9.08 13.58
N PHE A 84 3.59 10.27 14.15
CA PHE A 84 2.82 11.43 13.75
C PHE A 84 3.42 12.05 12.48
N GLU A 85 3.02 11.52 11.34
CA GLU A 85 3.39 12.09 10.06
C GLU A 85 2.55 13.34 9.76
N VAL A 86 3.23 14.49 9.73
CA VAL A 86 2.69 15.72 9.13
C VAL A 86 3.18 15.78 7.70
N HIS A 87 2.28 15.50 6.76
CA HIS A 87 2.55 15.62 5.34
C HIS A 87 3.03 17.04 5.02
N SER A 88 4.06 17.15 4.18
CA SER A 88 4.58 18.45 3.80
C SER A 88 3.51 19.29 3.09
N LEU A 89 3.57 20.62 3.26
CA LEU A 89 2.68 21.53 2.54
C LEU A 89 2.78 21.33 1.01
N LYS A 90 3.97 20.99 0.50
CA LYS A 90 4.19 20.65 -0.91
C LYS A 90 3.33 19.46 -1.35
N LEU A 91 3.32 18.38 -0.56
CA LEU A 91 2.53 17.18 -0.84
C LEU A 91 1.03 17.45 -0.71
N LEU A 92 0.61 18.15 0.36
CA LEU A 92 -0.78 18.54 0.57
C LEU A 92 -1.30 19.41 -0.59
N ALA A 93 -0.50 20.38 -1.04
CA ALA A 93 -0.85 21.24 -2.17
C ALA A 93 -0.95 20.46 -3.48
N ALA A 94 -0.05 19.50 -3.74
CA ALA A 94 -0.10 18.64 -4.92
C ALA A 94 -1.38 17.80 -4.96
N HIS A 95 -1.74 17.15 -3.84
CA HIS A 95 -3.01 16.41 -3.74
C HIS A 95 -4.22 17.32 -3.96
N CYS A 96 -4.22 18.53 -3.40
CA CYS A 96 -5.29 19.50 -3.63
C CYS A 96 -5.39 19.88 -5.12
N LEU A 97 -4.27 20.12 -5.78
CA LEU A 97 -4.22 20.48 -7.20
C LEU A 97 -4.74 19.35 -8.09
N ILE A 98 -4.28 18.12 -7.87
CA ILE A 98 -4.70 16.94 -8.64
C ILE A 98 -6.19 16.64 -8.44
N ASN A 99 -6.67 16.68 -7.20
CA ASN A 99 -8.09 16.41 -6.89
C ASN A 99 -9.04 17.46 -7.48
N ASN A 100 -8.56 18.67 -7.77
CA ASN A 100 -9.34 19.77 -8.35
C ASN A 100 -8.92 20.12 -9.78
N GLN A 101 -8.21 19.22 -10.47
CA GLN A 101 -7.67 19.49 -11.81
C GLN A 101 -8.77 19.86 -12.83
N TYR A 102 -9.99 19.33 -12.69
CA TYR A 102 -11.14 19.66 -13.53
C TYR A 102 -11.60 21.13 -13.43
N LEU A 103 -11.20 21.85 -12.37
CA LEU A 103 -11.49 23.28 -12.19
C LEU A 103 -10.42 24.17 -12.83
N LEU A 104 -9.31 23.59 -13.27
CA LEU A 104 -8.14 24.32 -13.77
C LEU A 104 -7.99 24.10 -15.29
N PRO A 105 -7.52 25.11 -16.04
CA PRO A 105 -7.10 24.91 -17.43
C PRO A 105 -6.00 23.83 -17.54
N GLU A 106 -6.02 23.04 -18.61
CA GLU A 106 -5.12 21.87 -18.80
C GLU A 106 -3.62 22.20 -18.67
N ASN A 107 -3.21 23.42 -19.05
CA ASN A 107 -1.82 23.88 -18.98
C ASN A 107 -1.56 24.92 -17.89
N CYS A 108 -2.49 25.09 -16.93
CA CYS A 108 -2.41 26.14 -15.91
C CYS A 108 -1.08 26.15 -15.16
N VAL A 109 -0.58 24.96 -14.78
CA VAL A 109 0.68 24.83 -14.03
C VAL A 109 1.87 25.22 -14.89
N GLU A 110 1.97 24.71 -16.11
CA GLU A 110 3.05 25.04 -17.05
C GLU A 110 3.08 26.53 -17.41
N GLU A 111 1.93 27.14 -17.69
CA GLU A 111 1.86 28.55 -18.04
C GLU A 111 2.30 29.44 -16.88
N LYS A 112 1.86 29.11 -15.65
CA LYS A 112 2.24 29.83 -14.44
C LYS A 112 3.73 29.69 -14.16
N THR A 113 4.30 28.49 -14.27
CA THR A 113 5.72 28.26 -13.99
C THR A 113 6.64 28.91 -15.01
N LYS A 114 6.26 28.95 -16.29
CA LYS A 114 7.00 29.66 -17.35
C LYS A 114 7.00 31.19 -17.16
N SER A 115 6.01 31.73 -16.45
CA SER A 115 5.88 33.17 -16.22
C SER A 115 6.69 33.72 -15.03
N PHE A 116 7.24 32.85 -14.18
CA PHE A 116 8.00 33.29 -13.01
C PHE A 116 9.41 33.74 -13.38
N ASP A 117 9.84 34.88 -12.80
CA ASP A 117 11.25 35.25 -12.78
C ASP A 117 12.01 34.24 -11.89
N PRO A 118 12.99 33.49 -12.42
CA PRO A 118 13.77 32.54 -11.63
C PRO A 118 14.42 33.15 -10.40
N ASN A 119 14.79 34.44 -10.46
CA ASN A 119 15.46 35.13 -9.36
C ASN A 119 14.48 35.71 -8.34
N ALA A 120 13.18 35.72 -8.63
CA ALA A 120 12.18 36.22 -7.70
C ALA A 120 12.12 35.37 -6.44
N VAL A 121 11.97 36.04 -5.30
CA VAL A 121 11.84 35.41 -4.00
C VAL A 121 10.39 34.93 -3.83
N MET A 122 10.22 33.62 -3.71
CA MET A 122 8.94 32.99 -3.41
C MET A 122 8.57 33.16 -1.93
N ALA A 123 9.54 33.01 -1.03
CA ALA A 123 9.35 33.17 0.41
C ALA A 123 10.64 33.61 1.10
N GLU A 124 10.52 34.38 2.17
CA GLU A 124 11.63 34.80 3.02
C GLU A 124 11.31 34.53 4.49
N ILE A 125 12.25 33.90 5.20
CA ILE A 125 12.21 33.73 6.64
C ILE A 125 13.24 34.67 7.25
N LYS A 126 12.76 35.64 8.05
CA LYS A 126 13.62 36.57 8.77
C LYS A 126 14.00 35.97 10.13
N HIS A 127 15.25 36.18 10.51
CA HIS A 127 15.78 35.74 11.80
C HIS A 127 16.50 36.92 12.46
N ASP A 128 16.33 37.06 13.78
CA ASP A 128 16.98 38.13 14.53
C ASP A 128 18.47 37.84 14.78
N ASN A 129 18.81 36.57 15.01
CA ASN A 129 20.14 36.14 15.46
C ASN A 129 20.99 35.45 14.38
N ARG A 130 20.47 35.31 13.16
CA ARG A 130 21.18 34.69 12.03
C ARG A 130 20.71 35.29 10.69
N PRO A 131 21.46 35.08 9.59
CA PRO A 131 20.99 35.50 8.27
C PRO A 131 19.61 34.90 7.94
N GLY A 132 18.75 35.71 7.32
CA GLY A 132 17.46 35.24 6.82
C GLY A 132 17.60 34.19 5.72
N VAL A 133 16.59 33.35 5.58
CA VAL A 133 16.53 32.31 4.53
C VAL A 133 15.62 32.80 3.41
N GLN A 134 16.13 32.87 2.18
CA GLN A 134 15.34 33.21 1.00
C GLN A 134 15.16 31.99 0.10
N LEU A 135 13.92 31.71 -0.27
CA LEU A 135 13.54 30.67 -1.22
C LEU A 135 13.17 31.36 -2.53
N LYS A 136 13.92 31.07 -3.61
CA LYS A 136 13.67 31.61 -4.95
C LYS A 136 13.01 30.57 -5.84
N TYR A 137 12.32 31.01 -6.89
CA TYR A 137 11.74 30.09 -7.87
C TYR A 137 12.78 29.21 -8.55
N SER A 138 14.01 29.70 -8.75
CA SER A 138 15.13 28.92 -9.29
C SER A 138 15.55 27.73 -8.41
N HIS A 139 15.16 27.67 -7.14
CA HIS A 139 15.47 26.54 -6.27
C HIS A 139 14.60 25.31 -6.55
N VAL A 140 13.58 25.42 -7.42
CA VAL A 140 12.71 24.30 -7.82
C VAL A 140 12.73 24.23 -9.34
N SER A 141 13.22 23.11 -9.91
CA SER A 141 13.20 22.94 -11.37
C SER A 141 11.79 22.57 -11.85
N PRO A 142 11.32 23.11 -13.01
CA PRO A 142 10.02 22.73 -13.56
C PRO A 142 9.88 21.23 -13.81
N LEU A 143 10.93 20.57 -14.34
CA LEU A 143 10.96 19.13 -14.60
C LEU A 143 10.78 18.30 -13.31
N GLU A 144 11.34 18.76 -12.19
CA GLU A 144 11.16 18.11 -10.89
C GLU A 144 9.73 18.29 -10.36
N LEU A 145 9.08 19.42 -10.66
CA LEU A 145 7.69 19.65 -10.29
C LEU A 145 6.73 18.76 -11.08
N ASP A 146 6.90 18.65 -12.40
CA ASP A 146 6.04 17.82 -13.26
C ASP A 146 6.15 16.34 -12.88
N LYS A 147 7.38 15.84 -12.70
CA LYS A 147 7.63 14.48 -12.20
C LYS A 147 6.97 14.28 -10.84
N PHE A 148 7.13 15.22 -9.91
CA PHE A 148 6.53 15.12 -8.58
C PHE A 148 5.00 15.05 -8.63
N LEU A 149 4.35 15.89 -9.44
CA LEU A 149 2.89 15.87 -9.60
C LEU A 149 2.41 14.53 -10.20
N GLU A 150 3.14 13.99 -11.18
CA GLU A 150 2.83 12.69 -11.77
C GLU A 150 3.04 11.54 -10.77
N ASP A 151 4.12 11.58 -9.98
CA ASP A 151 4.37 10.61 -8.90
C ASP A 151 3.26 10.64 -7.84
N VAL A 152 2.78 11.84 -7.46
CA VAL A 152 1.63 12.00 -6.53
C VAL A 152 0.35 11.44 -7.15
N LYS A 153 0.08 11.74 -8.42
CA LYS A 153 -1.10 11.24 -9.16
C LYS A 153 -1.09 9.70 -9.25
N ASN A 154 0.08 9.10 -9.45
CA ASN A 154 0.29 7.67 -9.48
C ASN A 154 0.33 7.01 -8.09
N GLY A 155 0.16 7.79 -7.02
CA GLY A 155 0.05 7.28 -5.65
C GLY A 155 1.37 6.89 -5.00
N ILE A 156 2.51 7.35 -5.53
CA ILE A 156 3.84 7.13 -4.91
C ILE A 156 3.94 7.86 -3.57
N TYR A 157 3.24 8.99 -3.43
CA TYR A 157 3.20 9.80 -2.22
C TYR A 157 1.76 9.90 -1.67
N PRO A 158 1.28 8.88 -0.93
CA PRO A 158 -0.07 8.89 -0.34
C PRO A 158 -0.19 9.89 0.83
N LEU A 159 -1.42 10.34 1.12
CA LEU A 159 -1.73 11.04 2.38
C LEU A 159 -2.26 10.02 3.40
N MET A 160 -1.40 9.51 4.28
CA MET A 160 -1.75 8.43 5.21
C MET A 160 -2.71 8.87 6.34
N ASN A 161 -2.69 10.14 6.75
CA ASN A 161 -3.49 10.68 7.86
C ASN A 161 -4.79 11.40 7.44
N PHE A 162 -4.95 11.72 6.15
CA PHE A 162 -6.12 12.44 5.63
C PHE A 162 -6.88 11.64 4.60
N ALA A 163 -6.95 10.32 4.78
CA ALA A 163 -7.70 9.45 3.88
C ALA A 163 -9.17 9.91 3.81
N SER A 164 -9.51 10.71 2.79
CA SER A 164 -10.81 10.57 2.15
C SER A 164 -10.90 9.09 1.81
N SER A 165 -11.97 8.42 2.21
CA SER A 165 -12.25 7.02 1.89
C SER A 165 -12.16 6.81 0.38
N ARG A 166 -10.95 6.56 -0.14
CA ARG A 166 -10.77 5.99 -1.45
C ARG A 166 -11.04 4.50 -1.27
N PRO A 167 -11.85 3.89 -2.14
CA PRO A 167 -11.97 2.43 -2.14
C PRO A 167 -10.55 1.87 -2.22
N HIS A 168 -10.23 0.95 -1.32
CA HIS A 168 -8.91 0.34 -1.23
C HIS A 168 -8.39 0.01 -2.64
N PRO A 169 -7.21 0.52 -3.05
CA PRO A 169 -6.50 -0.12 -4.13
C PRO A 169 -6.26 -1.55 -3.66
N VAL A 170 -6.79 -2.48 -4.43
CA VAL A 170 -6.59 -3.93 -4.31
C VAL A 170 -5.13 -4.20 -3.91
N PRO A 171 -4.86 -5.02 -2.88
CA PRO A 171 -3.49 -5.34 -2.49
C PRO A 171 -2.73 -5.80 -3.74
N ARG A 172 -1.59 -5.14 -4.04
CA ARG A 172 -0.60 -5.73 -4.95
C ARG A 172 -0.25 -7.08 -4.36
N ALA A 173 -0.67 -8.15 -5.02
CA ALA A 173 -0.25 -9.49 -4.66
C ALA A 173 1.28 -9.51 -4.67
N LEU A 174 1.85 -9.62 -3.48
CA LEU A 174 3.25 -9.99 -3.32
C LEU A 174 3.42 -11.33 -4.03
N SER A 175 4.48 -11.42 -4.82
CA SER A 175 4.96 -12.64 -5.44
C SER A 175 5.08 -13.76 -4.39
N LEU A 176 4.10 -14.66 -4.33
CA LEU A 176 4.17 -15.86 -3.51
C LEU A 176 4.88 -16.96 -4.32
N SER A 177 6.20 -16.85 -4.33
CA SER A 177 7.08 -18.00 -4.52
C SER A 177 7.90 -18.16 -3.25
N GLN A 178 7.43 -18.97 -2.30
CA GLN A 178 8.24 -19.99 -1.60
C GLN A 178 7.47 -20.67 -0.46
N GLU A 179 7.49 -21.99 -0.55
CA GLU A 179 7.67 -22.96 0.55
C GLU A 179 6.62 -23.02 1.66
N GLN A 180 5.80 -24.08 1.56
CA GLN A 180 5.19 -24.77 2.69
C GLN A 180 6.25 -25.10 3.76
N VAL A 181 6.19 -24.38 4.88
CA VAL A 181 6.64 -24.88 6.18
C VAL A 181 5.47 -24.79 7.16
N GLU A 182 4.99 -25.98 7.49
CA GLU A 182 4.31 -26.43 8.71
C GLU A 182 3.32 -25.51 9.44
N THR A 183 2.07 -25.98 9.39
CA THR A 183 0.90 -25.71 10.23
C THR A 183 1.19 -25.55 11.73
N VAL A 184 0.80 -24.39 12.29
CA VAL A 184 0.26 -24.29 13.67
C VAL A 184 -0.98 -23.41 13.64
N LYS A 185 -2.05 -23.92 14.28
CA LYS A 185 -3.44 -23.47 14.22
C LYS A 185 -3.70 -22.24 15.11
N THR A 186 -4.44 -21.27 14.57
CA THR A 186 -5.36 -20.40 15.31
C THR A 186 -6.73 -20.48 14.60
N PRO A 187 -7.80 -21.01 15.23
CA PRO A 187 -9.10 -21.12 14.59
C PRO A 187 -9.99 -19.96 15.01
N THR A 188 -9.78 -18.82 14.38
CA THR A 188 -10.91 -17.96 14.02
C THR A 188 -10.61 -17.47 12.61
N PRO A 189 -11.10 -18.14 11.55
CA PRO A 189 -11.06 -17.52 10.24
C PRO A 189 -11.86 -16.23 10.38
N GLU A 190 -11.22 -15.08 10.11
CA GLU A 190 -11.95 -13.85 9.83
C GLU A 190 -13.04 -14.21 8.82
N PRO A 191 -14.30 -13.79 9.03
CA PRO A 191 -15.36 -14.09 8.09
C PRO A 191 -14.94 -13.56 6.73
N GLN A 192 -14.66 -14.48 5.80
CA GLN A 192 -14.31 -14.15 4.43
C GLN A 192 -15.46 -13.29 3.88
N GLU A 193 -15.20 -12.01 3.61
CA GLU A 193 -16.20 -11.10 3.06
C GLU A 193 -16.65 -11.67 1.72
N THR A 194 -17.89 -12.14 1.65
CA THR A 194 -18.47 -12.69 0.42
C THR A 194 -19.04 -11.56 -0.42
N GLU A 195 -18.82 -11.63 -1.73
CA GLU A 195 -19.39 -10.67 -2.67
C GLU A 195 -20.90 -10.92 -2.79
N THR A 196 -21.71 -9.94 -2.44
CA THR A 196 -23.18 -10.06 -2.45
C THR A 196 -23.81 -9.50 -3.72
N ARG A 197 -23.06 -8.68 -4.47
CA ARG A 197 -23.55 -8.00 -5.68
C ARG A 197 -23.62 -8.96 -6.86
N LYS A 198 -24.68 -8.84 -7.66
CA LYS A 198 -24.88 -9.66 -8.86
C LYS A 198 -24.21 -9.03 -10.07
N VAL A 199 -23.57 -9.85 -10.90
CA VAL A 199 -22.99 -9.41 -12.17
C VAL A 199 -24.12 -9.21 -13.20
N VAL A 200 -24.37 -7.98 -13.65
CA VAL A 200 -25.40 -7.68 -14.67
C VAL A 200 -24.88 -7.65 -16.10
N GLN A 201 -23.58 -7.39 -16.29
CA GLN A 201 -22.95 -7.38 -17.61
C GLN A 201 -21.51 -7.87 -17.54
N MET A 202 -21.08 -8.60 -18.56
CA MET A 202 -19.73 -9.14 -18.68
C MET A 202 -19.15 -8.78 -20.05
N HIS A 203 -17.88 -8.41 -20.09
CA HIS A 203 -17.11 -8.26 -21.32
C HIS A 203 -15.73 -8.89 -21.10
N CYS A 204 -15.22 -9.59 -22.10
CA CYS A 204 -13.94 -10.28 -22.02
C CYS A 204 -13.15 -10.06 -23.31
N SER A 205 -11.87 -9.75 -23.18
CA SER A 205 -10.90 -9.71 -24.28
C SER A 205 -9.71 -10.60 -23.96
N LEU A 206 -9.20 -11.29 -24.97
CA LEU A 206 -8.02 -12.13 -24.86
C LEU A 206 -6.97 -11.67 -25.87
N GLU A 207 -5.72 -11.58 -25.43
CA GLU A 207 -4.57 -11.21 -26.25
C GLU A 207 -3.50 -12.29 -26.13
N SER A 208 -2.97 -12.79 -27.24
CA SER A 208 -1.87 -13.77 -27.22
C SER A 208 -0.54 -13.05 -27.50
N ASN A 209 0.52 -13.44 -26.79
CA ASN A 209 1.87 -12.93 -27.05
C ASN A 209 2.44 -13.49 -28.38
N GLU A 210 3.46 -12.85 -28.96
CA GLU A 210 4.07 -13.19 -30.25
C GLU A 210 4.52 -14.66 -30.36
N ASP A 211 4.90 -15.28 -29.23
CA ASP A 211 5.31 -16.69 -29.16
C ASP A 211 4.15 -17.68 -28.94
N GLY A 212 2.90 -17.20 -28.80
CA GLY A 212 1.69 -18.02 -28.58
C GLY A 212 1.61 -18.74 -27.23
N THR A 213 2.61 -18.59 -26.36
CA THR A 213 2.76 -19.36 -25.11
C THR A 213 1.93 -18.82 -23.93
N LYS A 214 1.51 -17.56 -23.99
CA LYS A 214 0.72 -16.89 -22.95
C LYS A 214 -0.46 -16.16 -23.56
N THR A 215 -1.62 -16.31 -22.94
CA THR A 215 -2.82 -15.56 -23.29
C THR A 215 -3.17 -14.64 -22.12
N HIS A 216 -3.20 -13.34 -22.38
CA HIS A 216 -3.60 -12.32 -21.41
C HIS A 216 -5.12 -12.13 -21.49
N LEU A 217 -5.80 -12.45 -20.39
CA LEU A 217 -7.25 -12.29 -20.22
C LEU A 217 -7.53 -10.93 -19.58
N SER A 218 -8.48 -10.17 -20.13
CA SER A 218 -9.04 -8.97 -19.51
C SER A 218 -10.56 -9.11 -19.40
N LEU A 219 -11.06 -9.21 -18.17
CA LEU A 219 -12.45 -9.40 -17.81
C LEU A 219 -13.02 -8.13 -17.17
N PHE A 220 -14.11 -7.62 -17.73
CA PHE A 220 -14.88 -6.50 -17.21
C PHE A 220 -16.24 -6.98 -16.73
N LEU A 221 -16.58 -6.63 -15.50
CA LEU A 221 -17.82 -6.99 -14.83
C LEU A 221 -18.54 -5.72 -14.39
N LYS A 222 -19.80 -5.60 -14.78
CA LYS A 222 -20.71 -4.59 -14.24
C LYS A 222 -21.61 -5.26 -13.22
N MET A 223 -21.65 -4.71 -12.02
CA MET A 223 -22.47 -5.17 -10.92
C MET A 223 -23.84 -4.45 -10.92
N ASP A 224 -24.81 -5.02 -10.21
CA ASP A 224 -26.18 -4.49 -10.05
C ASP A 224 -26.26 -3.12 -9.37
N ASP A 225 -25.33 -2.83 -8.46
CA ASP A 225 -25.12 -1.51 -7.84
C ASP A 225 -24.45 -0.48 -8.77
N LYS A 226 -24.21 -0.85 -10.03
CA LYS A 226 -23.48 -0.08 -11.06
C LYS A 226 -21.97 0.02 -10.80
N LEU A 227 -21.40 -0.70 -9.84
CA LEU A 227 -19.96 -0.82 -9.69
C LEU A 227 -19.37 -1.57 -10.88
N HIS A 228 -18.20 -1.14 -11.35
CA HIS A 228 -17.46 -1.81 -12.40
C HIS A 228 -16.19 -2.43 -11.80
N LYS A 229 -15.94 -3.70 -12.10
CA LYS A 229 -14.67 -4.37 -11.81
C LYS A 229 -13.98 -4.71 -13.12
N GLN A 230 -12.69 -4.40 -13.23
CA GLN A 230 -11.85 -4.81 -14.35
C GLN A 230 -10.70 -5.64 -13.78
N LEU A 231 -10.57 -6.87 -14.29
CA LEU A 231 -9.62 -7.87 -13.83
C LEU A 231 -8.80 -8.31 -15.04
N SER A 232 -7.49 -8.43 -14.87
CA SER A 232 -6.60 -8.88 -15.93
C SER A 232 -5.56 -9.86 -15.38
N CYS A 233 -5.32 -10.96 -16.09
CA CYS A 233 -4.34 -11.96 -15.72
C CYS A 233 -3.82 -12.71 -16.95
N ASP A 234 -2.64 -13.33 -16.82
CA ASP A 234 -2.18 -14.32 -17.79
C ASP A 234 -2.81 -15.67 -17.46
N ILE A 235 -3.45 -16.30 -18.45
CA ILE A 235 -3.98 -17.67 -18.33
C ILE A 235 -3.00 -18.68 -18.94
N LEU A 236 -2.84 -19.80 -18.26
CA LEU A 236 -2.08 -20.96 -18.71
C LEU A 236 -2.98 -21.92 -19.51
N PRO A 237 -2.41 -22.76 -20.40
CA PRO A 237 -3.18 -23.76 -21.13
C PRO A 237 -3.88 -24.80 -20.25
N THR A 238 -3.43 -24.94 -19.01
CA THR A 238 -3.98 -25.86 -18.00
C THR A 238 -5.16 -25.27 -17.24
N ASP A 239 -5.37 -23.96 -17.29
CA ASP A 239 -6.41 -23.29 -16.52
C ASP A 239 -7.76 -23.61 -17.12
N THR A 240 -8.71 -23.99 -16.26
CA THR A 240 -10.09 -24.23 -16.69
C THR A 240 -10.96 -23.01 -16.37
N PRO A 241 -11.96 -22.69 -17.21
CA PRO A 241 -12.90 -21.61 -16.92
C PRO A 241 -13.62 -21.74 -15.58
N LYS A 242 -13.81 -22.98 -15.11
CA LYS A 242 -14.42 -23.29 -13.82
C LYS A 242 -13.50 -22.93 -12.66
N ASP A 243 -12.21 -23.26 -12.75
CA ASP A 243 -11.24 -22.92 -11.72
C ASP A 243 -11.08 -21.39 -11.63
N LEU A 244 -10.99 -20.72 -12.78
CA LEU A 244 -10.94 -19.25 -12.84
C LEU A 244 -12.17 -18.60 -12.18
N ALA A 245 -13.39 -19.09 -12.47
CA ALA A 245 -14.60 -18.58 -11.82
C ALA A 245 -14.62 -18.89 -10.31
N GLY A 246 -14.12 -20.06 -9.90
CA GLY A 246 -13.97 -20.44 -8.50
C GLY A 246 -13.02 -19.51 -7.74
N GLU A 247 -11.90 -19.13 -8.34
CA GLU A 247 -11.00 -18.12 -7.78
C GLU A 247 -11.67 -16.76 -7.66
N LEU A 248 -12.46 -16.34 -8.64
CA LEU A 248 -13.21 -15.08 -8.56
C LEU A 248 -14.21 -15.07 -7.39
N VAL A 249 -14.82 -16.21 -7.08
CA VAL A 249 -15.67 -16.35 -5.87
C VAL A 249 -14.82 -16.32 -4.61
N HIS A 250 -13.71 -17.07 -4.59
CA HIS A 250 -12.80 -17.15 -3.45
C HIS A 250 -12.26 -15.77 -3.05
N TYR A 251 -11.87 -14.95 -4.02
CA TYR A 251 -11.37 -13.59 -3.78
C TYR A 251 -12.47 -12.52 -3.73
N ALA A 252 -13.75 -12.92 -3.63
CA ALA A 252 -14.90 -12.01 -3.53
C ALA A 252 -14.97 -10.97 -4.68
N PHE A 253 -14.57 -11.37 -5.88
CA PHE A 253 -14.76 -10.56 -7.08
C PHE A 253 -16.17 -10.74 -7.68
N ILE A 254 -16.76 -11.92 -7.52
CA ILE A 254 -18.12 -12.25 -7.96
C ILE A 254 -18.88 -13.00 -6.87
N ASN A 255 -20.21 -12.90 -6.92
CA ASN A 255 -21.09 -13.66 -6.07
C ASN A 255 -21.06 -15.16 -6.44
N GLU A 256 -21.21 -16.05 -5.45
CA GLU A 256 -21.18 -17.51 -5.64
C GLU A 256 -22.23 -17.99 -6.66
N ASP A 257 -23.43 -17.40 -6.66
CA ASP A 257 -24.49 -17.78 -7.61
C ASP A 257 -24.17 -17.36 -9.06
N ASP A 258 -23.23 -16.43 -9.27
CA ASP A 258 -22.78 -16.02 -10.59
C ASP A 258 -21.67 -16.92 -11.16
N SER A 259 -21.10 -17.80 -10.33
CA SER A 259 -19.94 -18.64 -10.67
C SER A 259 -20.14 -19.45 -11.96
N GLU A 260 -21.23 -20.20 -12.06
CA GLU A 260 -21.49 -21.04 -13.25
C GLU A 260 -21.66 -20.21 -14.52
N ARG A 261 -22.32 -19.05 -14.40
CA ARG A 261 -22.56 -18.17 -15.53
C ARG A 261 -21.29 -17.48 -16.01
N VAL A 262 -20.43 -17.07 -15.08
CA VAL A 262 -19.11 -16.49 -15.40
C VAL A 262 -18.20 -17.57 -16.01
N ALA A 263 -18.20 -18.79 -15.47
CA ALA A 263 -17.43 -19.91 -16.02
C ALA A 263 -17.84 -20.21 -17.47
N GLY A 264 -19.14 -20.31 -17.76
CA GLY A 264 -19.63 -20.53 -19.13
C GLY A 264 -19.28 -19.38 -20.07
N PHE A 265 -19.33 -18.13 -19.60
CA PHE A 265 -18.92 -16.97 -20.38
C PHE A 265 -17.41 -16.97 -20.71
N LEU A 266 -16.57 -17.33 -19.74
CA LEU A 266 -15.13 -17.47 -19.94
C LEU A 266 -14.80 -18.62 -20.91
N GLU A 267 -15.48 -19.75 -20.78
CA GLU A 267 -15.34 -20.90 -21.69
C GLU A 267 -15.63 -20.50 -23.14
N ASP A 268 -16.75 -19.83 -23.36
CA ASP A 268 -17.14 -19.32 -24.67
C ASP A 268 -16.12 -18.30 -25.23
N ALA A 269 -15.60 -17.40 -24.40
CA ALA A 269 -14.62 -16.40 -24.82
C ALA A 269 -13.27 -17.04 -25.20
N ILE A 270 -12.78 -17.97 -24.39
CA ILE A 270 -11.54 -18.71 -24.64
C ILE A 270 -11.68 -19.56 -25.90
N ASN A 271 -12.81 -20.25 -26.07
CA ASN A 271 -13.05 -21.08 -27.27
C ASN A 271 -13.09 -20.24 -28.54
N ARG A 272 -13.77 -19.08 -28.52
CA ARG A 272 -13.77 -18.14 -29.66
C ARG A 272 -12.36 -17.67 -30.02
N HIS A 273 -11.55 -17.33 -29.01
CA HIS A 273 -10.17 -16.89 -29.21
C HIS A 273 -9.30 -17.98 -29.84
N ARG A 274 -9.41 -19.24 -29.35
CA ARG A 274 -8.68 -20.38 -29.91
C ARG A 274 -9.04 -20.67 -31.36
N VAL A 275 -10.32 -20.54 -31.73
CA VAL A 275 -10.78 -20.70 -33.11
C VAL A 275 -10.24 -19.59 -34.01
N GLN A 276 -10.20 -18.35 -33.53
CA GLN A 276 -9.64 -17.22 -34.28
C GLN A 276 -8.13 -17.36 -34.51
N ALA A 277 -7.38 -17.82 -33.51
CA ALA A 277 -5.95 -18.08 -33.63
C ALA A 277 -5.63 -19.16 -34.69
N LEU A 278 -6.41 -20.26 -34.73
CA LEU A 278 -6.25 -21.33 -35.73
C LEU A 278 -6.61 -20.87 -37.15
N ALA A 279 -7.56 -19.94 -37.29
CA ALA A 279 -7.94 -19.36 -38.58
C ALA A 279 -6.87 -18.40 -39.14
N SER A 280 -6.15 -17.68 -38.26
CA SER A 280 -5.02 -16.84 -38.66
C SER A 280 -3.79 -17.63 -39.11
N GLU A 281 -3.53 -18.80 -38.53
CA GLU A 281 -2.42 -19.68 -38.93
C GLU A 281 -2.65 -20.41 -40.27
N SER A 282 -3.90 -20.59 -40.68
CA SER A 282 -4.24 -21.29 -41.94
C SER A 282 -4.29 -20.37 -43.18
N THR A 283 -3.96 -19.09 -43.01
CA THR A 283 -3.93 -18.09 -44.10
C THR A 283 -2.50 -17.58 -44.40
N GLN A 284 -1.46 -18.24 -43.88
CA GLN A 284 -0.04 -17.99 -44.21
C GLN A 284 0.57 -19.13 -45.03
#